data_AF-A0A931AS23-F1
#
_entry.id   AF-A0A931AS23-F1
#
_cell.length_a   1.000
_cell.length_b   1.000
_cell.length_c   1.000
_cell.angle_alpha   90.00
_cell.angle_beta   90.00
_cell.angle_gamma   90.00
#
_symmetry.space_group_name_H-M   'P 1'
#
loop_
_entity.id
_entity.type
_entity.pdbx_description
1 polymer ?
#
loop_
_entity_poly.entity_id
_entity_poly.type
_entity_poly.pdbx_seq_one_letter_code
_entity_poly.pdbx_strand_id
1 'polypeptide(L)'
;MKKYHVMKFQAPFERVKYYSDYPEIMLYRAIILQAIIDATNTSDAKIPKILEKEAKNWIFNSNEDFDIICENANINPEYVRKISSKTIELNLDKSNF
;
A
#
# COMPACT_ATOMS: atom_id res chain seq x y z
N MET A 1 9.77 22.05 12.21
CA MET A 1 9.94 20.62 11.87
C MET A 1 8.65 20.11 11.24
N LYS A 2 8.68 19.64 9.98
CA LYS A 2 7.54 18.89 9.42
C LYS A 2 7.43 17.57 10.18
N LYS A 3 6.36 17.38 10.96
CA LYS A 3 6.05 16.09 11.60
C LYS A 3 5.65 15.13 10.49
N TYR A 4 6.57 14.26 10.07
CA TYR A 4 6.25 13.12 9.21
C TYR A 4 5.31 12.20 10.01
N HIS A 5 4.02 12.23 9.69
CA HIS A 5 3.08 11.25 10.21
C HIS A 5 3.26 9.96 9.42
N VAL A 6 4.22 9.14 9.83
CA VAL A 6 4.25 7.74 9.38
C VAL A 6 3.03 7.08 10.03
N MET A 7 2.07 6.66 9.22
CA MET A 7 0.87 6.01 9.69
C MET A 7 1.25 4.74 10.48
N LYS A 8 0.84 4.65 11.75
CA LYS A 8 0.95 3.41 12.52
C LYS A 8 -0.09 2.43 11.99
N PHE A 9 0.34 1.56 11.07
CA PHE A 9 -0.50 0.54 10.44
C PHE A 9 -0.88 -0.59 11.42
N GLN A 10 -1.84 -0.34 12.30
CA GLN A 10 -2.27 -1.29 13.35
C GLN A 10 -3.45 -2.22 12.96
N ALA A 11 -4.02 -2.09 11.76
CA ALA A 11 -4.93 -3.03 11.07
C ALA A 11 -5.41 -2.34 9.78
N PRO A 12 -5.79 -3.02 8.66
CA PRO A 12 -5.99 -4.46 8.40
C PRO A 12 -4.78 -5.17 7.74
N PHE A 13 -3.56 -4.70 8.01
CA PHE A 13 -2.33 -5.15 7.34
C PHE A 13 -1.74 -6.46 7.85
N GLU A 14 -2.40 -7.17 8.77
CA GLU A 14 -1.81 -8.35 9.40
C GLU A 14 -1.43 -9.40 8.37
N ARG A 15 -2.26 -9.62 7.32
CA ARG A 15 -1.96 -10.55 6.20
C ARG A 15 -0.66 -10.22 5.43
N VAL A 16 -0.36 -8.93 5.27
CA VAL A 16 0.89 -8.47 4.62
C VAL A 16 2.08 -8.56 5.59
N LYS A 17 1.82 -8.57 6.90
CA LYS A 17 2.85 -8.62 7.95
C LYS A 17 3.04 -10.01 8.55
N TYR A 18 2.28 -11.03 8.11
CA TYR A 18 2.50 -12.40 8.62
C TYR A 18 3.91 -12.83 8.29
N TYR A 19 4.55 -13.43 9.28
CA TYR A 19 5.82 -14.10 9.08
C TYR A 19 5.67 -15.24 8.06
N SER A 20 6.74 -15.48 7.32
CA SER A 20 6.90 -16.59 6.39
C SER A 20 8.36 -17.05 6.48
N ASP A 21 8.59 -18.36 6.49
CA ASP A 21 9.94 -18.94 6.42
C ASP A 21 10.60 -18.73 5.04
N TYR A 22 9.80 -18.32 4.04
CA TYR A 22 10.21 -18.04 2.67
C TYR A 22 10.53 -16.54 2.50
N PRO A 23 11.82 -16.15 2.34
CA PRO A 23 12.23 -14.75 2.23
C PRO A 23 11.65 -14.05 0.99
N GLU A 24 11.43 -14.77 -0.10
CA GLU A 24 10.82 -14.25 -1.32
C GLU A 24 9.38 -13.79 -1.08
N ILE A 25 8.57 -14.58 -0.36
CA ILE A 25 7.21 -14.19 0.02
C ILE A 25 7.24 -12.90 0.85
N MET A 26 8.21 -12.78 1.76
CA MET A 26 8.36 -11.57 2.58
C MET A 26 8.77 -10.35 1.76
N LEU A 27 9.62 -10.53 0.76
CA LEU A 27 10.00 -9.45 -0.16
C LEU A 27 8.78 -8.95 -0.94
N TYR A 28 7.96 -9.84 -1.49
CA TYR A 28 6.75 -9.45 -2.23
C TYR A 28 5.73 -8.75 -1.33
N ARG A 29 5.56 -9.21 -0.09
CA ARG A 29 4.74 -8.51 0.91
C ARG A 29 5.25 -7.11 1.22
N ALA A 30 6.57 -6.92 1.31
CA ALA A 30 7.17 -5.61 1.53
C ALA A 30 6.91 -4.66 0.34
N ILE A 31 6.99 -5.15 -0.90
CA ILE A 31 6.65 -4.38 -2.11
C ILE A 31 5.18 -3.92 -2.05
N ILE A 32 4.26 -4.84 -1.74
CA ILE A 32 2.83 -4.52 -1.61
C ILE A 32 2.62 -3.47 -0.51
N LEU A 33 3.24 -3.65 0.66
CA LEU A 33 3.11 -2.70 1.77
C LEU A 33 3.60 -1.30 1.38
N GLN A 34 4.75 -1.21 0.71
CA GLN A 34 5.31 0.06 0.26
C GLN A 34 4.39 0.77 -0.74
N ALA A 35 3.84 0.03 -1.71
CA ALA A 35 2.90 0.61 -2.66
C ALA A 35 1.63 1.16 -1.96
N ILE A 36 1.13 0.48 -0.93
CA ILE A 36 -0.01 0.99 -0.16
C ILE A 36 0.37 2.26 0.59
N ILE A 37 1.54 2.30 1.23
CA ILE A 37 2.07 3.50 1.89
C ILE A 37 2.09 4.67 0.91
N ASP A 38 2.68 4.48 -0.26
CA ASP A 38 2.83 5.53 -1.26
C ASP A 38 1.47 6.00 -1.78
N ALA A 39 0.52 5.09 -1.98
CA ALA A 39 -0.86 5.42 -2.39
C ALA A 39 -1.64 6.22 -1.33
N THR A 40 -1.24 6.17 -0.05
CA THR A 40 -1.87 6.98 1.01
C THR A 40 -1.32 8.41 1.10
N ASN A 41 -0.29 8.79 0.35
CA ASN A 41 0.34 10.09 0.51
C ASN A 41 -0.62 11.26 0.21
N THR A 42 -0.69 12.25 1.11
CA THR A 42 -1.54 13.44 0.97
C THR A 42 -0.75 14.73 0.76
N SER A 43 0.55 14.65 0.49
CA SER A 43 1.40 15.82 0.33
C SER A 43 1.12 16.58 -0.99
N ASP A 44 1.03 17.91 -0.90
CA ASP A 44 0.94 18.79 -2.08
C ASP A 44 2.26 18.95 -2.85
N ALA A 45 3.36 18.39 -2.34
CA ALA A 45 4.64 18.46 -3.03
C ALA A 45 4.59 17.64 -4.33
N LYS A 46 5.17 18.19 -5.40
CA LYS A 46 5.12 17.62 -6.76
C LYS A 46 5.54 16.15 -6.81
N ILE A 47 6.68 15.80 -6.21
CA ILE A 47 7.24 14.45 -6.27
C ILE A 47 6.35 13.43 -5.51
N PRO A 48 6.00 13.64 -4.23
CA PRO A 48 5.04 12.80 -3.52
C PRO A 48 3.73 12.54 -4.27
N LYS A 49 3.17 13.57 -4.93
CA LYS A 49 1.92 13.47 -5.69
C LYS A 49 2.07 12.60 -6.95
N ILE A 50 3.23 12.60 -7.59
CA ILE A 50 3.51 11.71 -8.72
C ILE A 50 3.60 10.26 -8.22
N LEU A 51 4.35 10.01 -7.16
CA LEU A 51 4.53 8.68 -6.58
C LEU A 51 3.20 8.08 -6.08
N GLU A 52 2.36 8.89 -5.45
CA GLU A 52 1.01 8.48 -5.03
C GLU A 52 0.15 8.05 -6.21
N LYS A 53 0.15 8.83 -7.29
CA LYS A 53 -0.59 8.50 -8.51
C LYS A 53 -0.07 7.22 -9.17
N GLU A 54 1.24 7.05 -9.24
CA GLU A 54 1.88 5.84 -9.79
C GLU A 54 1.53 4.61 -8.95
N ALA A 55 1.59 4.72 -7.62
CA ALA A 55 1.22 3.63 -6.71
C ALA A 55 -0.27 3.27 -6.84
N LYS A 56 -1.17 4.25 -6.92
CA LYS A 56 -2.60 4.01 -7.17
C LYS A 56 -2.83 3.33 -8.51
N ASN A 57 -2.16 3.79 -9.57
CA ASN A 57 -2.26 3.15 -10.88
C ASN A 57 -1.77 1.70 -10.84
N TRP A 58 -0.65 1.44 -10.17
CA TRP A 58 -0.08 0.10 -10.03
C TRP A 58 -1.03 -0.84 -9.28
N ILE A 59 -1.66 -0.36 -8.21
CA ILE A 59 -2.59 -1.13 -7.36
C ILE A 59 -3.98 -1.30 -7.97
N PHE A 60 -4.55 -0.31 -8.68
CA PHE A 60 -5.98 -0.30 -9.02
C PHE A 60 -6.31 -0.52 -10.50
N ASN A 61 -5.36 -0.31 -11.41
CA ASN A 61 -5.60 -0.61 -12.83
C ASN A 61 -5.35 -2.10 -13.11
N SER A 62 -5.86 -2.59 -14.25
CA SER A 62 -5.51 -3.91 -14.77
C SER A 62 -4.01 -3.95 -15.01
N ASN A 63 -3.30 -4.68 -14.16
CA ASN A 63 -1.85 -4.71 -14.12
C ASN A 63 -1.41 -6.12 -13.73
N GLU A 64 -0.95 -6.88 -14.72
CA GLU A 64 -0.52 -8.27 -14.56
C GLU A 64 0.65 -8.38 -13.58
N ASP A 65 1.60 -7.43 -13.59
CA ASP A 65 2.72 -7.42 -12.66
C ASP A 65 2.25 -7.31 -11.20
N PHE A 66 1.22 -6.51 -10.94
CA PHE A 66 0.66 -6.40 -9.59
C PHE A 66 0.00 -7.70 -9.15
N ASP A 67 -0.75 -8.34 -10.04
CA ASP A 67 -1.43 -9.60 -9.74
C ASP A 67 -0.39 -10.71 -9.49
N ILE A 68 0.67 -10.82 -10.30
CA ILE A 68 1.81 -11.74 -10.11
C ILE A 68 2.51 -11.49 -8.77
N ILE A 69 2.78 -10.23 -8.40
CA ILE A 69 3.41 -9.90 -7.12
C ILE A 69 2.52 -10.31 -5.93
N CYS A 70 1.21 -10.13 -6.05
CA CYS A 70 0.24 -10.57 -5.04
C CYS A 70 0.20 -12.10 -4.91
N GLU A 71 0.17 -12.82 -6.02
CA GLU A 71 0.24 -14.28 -6.05
C GLU A 71 1.53 -14.79 -5.40
N ASN A 72 2.68 -14.23 -5.76
CA ASN A 72 3.97 -14.57 -5.16
C ASN A 72 4.07 -14.19 -3.67
N ALA A 73 3.25 -13.25 -3.20
CA ALA A 73 3.12 -12.91 -1.78
C ALA A 73 2.17 -13.85 -1.02
N ASN A 74 1.53 -14.81 -1.69
CA ASN A 74 0.41 -15.61 -1.20
C ASN A 74 -0.76 -14.75 -0.69
N ILE A 75 -1.10 -13.69 -1.42
CA ILE A 75 -2.22 -12.80 -1.09
C ILE A 75 -3.10 -12.60 -2.32
N ASN A 76 -4.42 -12.69 -2.15
CA ASN A 76 -5.36 -12.39 -3.23
C ASN A 76 -5.25 -10.90 -3.64
N PRO A 77 -5.03 -10.57 -4.93
CA PRO A 77 -4.94 -9.19 -5.41
C PRO A 77 -6.17 -8.33 -5.07
N GLU A 78 -7.39 -8.86 -5.16
CA GLU A 78 -8.63 -8.14 -4.80
C GLU A 78 -8.65 -7.79 -3.31
N TYR A 79 -8.13 -8.67 -2.45
CA TYR A 79 -8.00 -8.38 -1.03
C TYR A 79 -7.06 -7.19 -0.81
N VAL A 80 -5.92 -7.15 -1.51
CA VAL A 80 -4.98 -6.02 -1.47
C VAL A 80 -5.67 -4.74 -1.93
N ARG A 81 -6.34 -4.75 -3.09
CA ARG A 81 -7.07 -3.58 -3.61
C ARG A 81 -8.10 -3.06 -2.60
N LYS A 82 -8.89 -3.96 -2.00
CA LYS A 82 -9.89 -3.62 -0.98
C LYS A 82 -9.28 -2.94 0.25
N ILE A 83 -8.19 -3.47 0.79
CA ILE A 83 -7.54 -2.84 1.96
C ILE A 83 -6.88 -1.52 1.60
N SER A 84 -6.32 -1.39 0.38
CA SER A 84 -5.73 -0.16 -0.11
C SER A 84 -6.77 0.96 -0.19
N SER A 85 -7.92 0.72 -0.83
CA SER A 85 -9.01 1.70 -0.93
C SER A 85 -9.43 2.19 0.45
N LYS A 86 -9.70 1.26 1.37
CA LYS A 86 -10.10 1.60 2.75
C LYS A 86 -9.03 2.41 3.49
N THR A 87 -7.75 2.11 3.26
CA THR A 87 -6.66 2.82 3.93
C THR A 87 -6.51 4.25 3.39
N ILE A 88 -6.67 4.43 2.09
CA ILE A 88 -6.64 5.74 1.44
C ILE A 88 -7.79 6.61 1.96
N GLU A 89 -9.01 6.08 2.00
CA GLU A 89 -10.18 6.76 2.58
C GLU A 89 -9.93 7.21 4.02
N LEU A 90 -9.47 6.30 4.87
CA LEU A 90 -9.15 6.60 6.28
C LEU A 90 -8.06 7.67 6.44
N ASN A 91 -7.12 7.79 5.49
CA ASN A 91 -6.08 8.81 5.56
C ASN A 91 -6.58 10.19 5.10
N LEU A 92 -7.49 10.22 4.11
CA LEU A 92 -8.15 11.45 3.68
C LEU A 92 -8.99 12.03 4.81
N ASP A 93 -9.78 11.19 5.50
CA ASP A 93 -10.59 11.63 6.65
C ASP A 93 -9.71 12.25 7.75
N LYS A 94 -8.57 11.64 8.07
CA LYS A 94 -7.62 12.18 9.07
C LYS A 94 -6.92 13.46 8.64
N SER A 95 -6.82 13.73 7.35
CA SER A 95 -6.17 14.95 6.83
C SER A 95 -7.12 16.15 6.81
N ASN A 96 -8.43 15.92 6.98
CA ASN A 96 -9.48 16.94 7.02
C ASN A 96 -9.78 17.47 8.45
N PHE A 97 -9.10 16.94 9.47
CA PHE A 97 -9.14 17.40 10.87
C PHE A 97 -7.79 17.98 11.28
#